data_AF-A0A0G1NYL8-F1
#
_entry.id   AF-A0A0G1NYL8-F1
#
_cell.length_a   1.000
_cell.length_b   1.000
_cell.length_c   1.000
_cell.angle_alpha   90.00
_cell.angle_beta   90.00
_cell.angle_gamma   90.00
#
_symmetry.space_group_name_H-M   'P 1'
#
loop_
_entity.id
_entity.type
_entity.pdbx_description
1 polymer ?
#
loop_
_entity_poly.entity_id
_entity_poly.type
_entity_poly.pdbx_seq_one_letter_code
_entity_poly.pdbx_strand_id
1 'polypeptide(L)'
;MTQEQKALEILRAMADTAAAGNSLTIADDWGFGSGTLIDQDGAHTHFGSDHGENEEKNFEAFVSDLHGLLIESRGLSWVKPSNEKVSGTP
;
A
#
# COMPACT_ATOMS: atom_id res chain seq x y z
N MET A 1 5.18 -3.47 -16.58
CA MET A 1 6.01 -2.57 -15.76
C MET A 1 7.08 -3.43 -15.09
N THR A 2 8.34 -2.99 -15.10
CA THR A 2 9.42 -3.70 -14.36
C THR A 2 9.28 -3.45 -12.86
N GLN A 3 9.95 -4.24 -12.02
CA GLN A 3 9.96 -3.99 -10.58
C GLN A 3 10.60 -2.64 -10.22
N GLU A 4 11.63 -2.22 -10.97
CA GLU A 4 12.25 -0.90 -10.80
C GLU A 4 11.27 0.25 -11.07
N GLN A 5 10.44 0.12 -12.11
CA GLN A 5 9.41 1.12 -12.42
C GLN A 5 8.34 1.18 -11.32
N LYS A 6 7.88 0.02 -10.83
CA LYS A 6 6.93 -0.05 -9.71
C LYS A 6 7.51 0.58 -8.43
N ALA A 7 8.76 0.26 -8.11
CA ALA A 7 9.46 0.80 -6.95
C ALA A 7 9.57 2.34 -7.03
N LEU A 8 9.85 2.89 -8.21
CA LEU A 8 9.90 4.33 -8.40
C LEU A 8 8.53 5.00 -8.18
N GLU A 9 7.45 4.40 -8.69
CA GLU A 9 6.09 4.90 -8.46
C GLU A 9 5.69 4.83 -6.98
N ILE A 10 6.03 3.74 -6.28
CA ILE A 10 5.85 3.61 -4.83
C ILE A 10 6.57 4.75 -4.09
N LEU A 11 7.87 4.96 -4.36
CA LEU A 11 8.66 6.00 -3.71
C LEU A 11 8.08 7.39 -3.96
N ARG A 12 7.60 7.64 -5.18
CA ARG A 12 6.94 8.90 -5.52
C ARG A 12 5.63 9.09 -4.75
N ALA A 13 4.78 8.07 -4.69
CA ALA A 13 3.52 8.15 -3.94
C ALA A 13 3.75 8.36 -2.44
N MET A 14 4.77 7.71 -1.86
CA MET A 14 5.17 7.95 -0.46
C MET A 14 5.63 9.39 -0.24
N ALA A 15 6.45 9.94 -1.15
CA ALA A 15 6.90 11.33 -1.08
C ALA A 15 5.74 12.33 -1.20
N ASP A 16 4.82 12.10 -2.14
CA ASP A 16 3.63 12.94 -2.34
C ASP A 16 2.70 12.87 -1.12
N THR A 17 2.53 11.68 -0.52
CA THR A 17 1.76 11.47 0.73
C THR A 17 2.36 12.26 1.89
N ALA A 18 3.68 12.19 2.07
CA ALA A 18 4.39 12.94 3.10
C ALA A 18 4.30 14.46 2.85
N ALA A 19 4.42 14.92 1.60
CA ALA A 19 4.28 16.32 1.23
C ALA A 19 2.86 16.86 1.48
N ALA A 20 1.85 16.00 1.40
CA ALA A 20 0.47 16.32 1.77
C ALA A 20 0.21 16.34 3.29
N GLY A 21 1.23 16.04 4.11
CA GLY A 21 1.14 16.01 5.57
C GLY A 21 0.56 14.72 6.14
N ASN A 22 0.41 13.67 5.33
CA ASN A 22 -0.05 12.37 5.78
C ASN A 22 1.14 11.46 6.12
N SER A 23 0.90 10.49 7.00
CA SER A 23 1.89 9.47 7.38
C SER A 23 1.41 8.06 7.07
N LEU A 24 2.34 7.18 6.74
CA LEU A 24 2.14 5.75 6.60
C LEU A 24 3.25 5.00 7.34
N THR A 25 2.89 3.89 7.98
CA THR A 25 3.85 2.98 8.62
C THR A 25 3.86 1.67 7.87
N ILE A 26 5.04 1.19 7.49
CA ILE A 26 5.24 -0.19 7.07
C ILE A 26 5.82 -0.93 8.26
N ALA A 27 5.04 -1.85 8.81
CA ALA A 27 5.47 -2.77 9.84
C ALA A 27 5.91 -4.09 9.21
N ASP A 28 6.97 -4.66 9.77
CA ASP A 28 7.34 -6.05 9.52
C ASP A 28 6.16 -6.95 9.89
N ASP A 29 5.86 -7.90 9.01
CA ASP A 29 4.88 -8.94 9.29
C ASP A 29 5.63 -10.25 9.49
N TRP A 30 5.85 -11.03 8.43
CA TRP A 30 6.51 -12.34 8.50
C TRP A 30 7.66 -12.43 7.50
N GLY A 31 8.86 -12.70 8.00
CA GLY A 31 10.03 -12.95 7.17
C GLY A 31 10.51 -11.71 6.42
N PHE A 32 11.06 -11.90 5.21
CA PHE A 32 11.53 -10.78 4.38
C PHE A 32 10.44 -10.28 3.42
N GLY A 33 9.46 -11.14 3.11
CA GLY A 33 8.58 -10.99 1.96
C GLY A 33 7.23 -10.32 2.20
N SER A 34 6.75 -10.24 3.45
CA SER A 34 5.46 -9.62 3.76
C SER A 34 5.56 -8.48 4.77
N GLY A 35 4.61 -7.56 4.67
CA GLY A 35 4.50 -6.43 5.58
C GLY A 35 3.05 -6.02 5.81
N THR A 36 2.85 -5.18 6.81
CA THR A 36 1.58 -4.52 7.07
C THR A 36 1.72 -3.04 6.82
N LEU A 37 0.89 -2.50 5.94
CA LEU A 37 0.78 -1.07 5.73
C LEU A 37 -0.30 -0.52 6.65
N ILE A 38 0.03 0.52 7.42
CA ILE A 38 -0.87 1.16 8.39
C ILE A 38 -0.96 2.65 8.03
N ASP A 39 -2.18 3.16 7.85
CA ASP A 39 -2.42 4.58 7.61
C ASP A 39 -2.48 5.38 8.92
N GLN A 40 -2.57 6.71 8.78
CA GLN A 40 -2.61 7.64 9.92
C GLN A 40 -3.84 7.48 10.82
N ASP A 41 -4.91 6.85 10.33
CA ASP A 41 -6.13 6.58 11.08
C ASP A 41 -6.09 5.18 11.74
N GLY A 42 -5.00 4.44 11.54
CA GLY A 42 -4.79 3.10 12.08
C GLY A 42 -5.43 1.98 11.25
N ALA A 43 -5.99 2.29 10.09
CA ALA A 43 -6.44 1.26 9.15
C ALA A 43 -5.21 0.56 8.58
N HIS A 44 -5.28 -0.76 8.44
CA HIS A 44 -4.12 -1.54 8.02
C HIS A 44 -4.46 -2.64 7.02
N THR A 45 -3.47 -3.00 6.21
CA THR A 45 -3.60 -4.02 5.17
C THR A 45 -2.28 -4.77 5.00
N HIS A 46 -2.36 -6.10 4.96
CA HIS A 46 -1.23 -6.97 4.69
C HIS A 46 -0.89 -6.97 3.20
N PHE A 47 0.40 -7.03 2.87
CA PHE A 47 0.88 -7.10 1.50
C PHE A 47 2.16 -7.94 1.42
N GLY A 48 2.47 -8.42 0.22
CA GLY A 48 3.61 -9.30 -0.01
C GLY A 48 3.34 -10.73 0.43
N SER A 49 4.38 -11.56 0.37
CA SER A 49 4.31 -12.98 0.71
C SER A 49 5.69 -13.48 1.07
N ASP A 50 5.77 -14.33 2.09
CA ASP A 50 7.00 -15.04 2.47
C ASP A 50 7.02 -16.50 1.99
N HIS A 51 6.01 -16.92 1.22
CA HIS A 51 5.84 -18.31 0.75
C HIS A 51 6.42 -18.57 -0.64
N GLY A 52 7.16 -17.62 -1.20
CA GLY A 52 7.81 -17.77 -2.50
C GLY A 52 8.94 -18.80 -2.46
N GLU A 53 9.32 -19.27 -3.65
CA GLU A 53 10.36 -20.29 -3.81
C GLU A 53 11.76 -19.79 -3.41
N ASN A 54 11.95 -18.47 -3.36
CA ASN A 54 13.19 -17.80 -2.97
C ASN A 54 12.94 -16.33 -2.58
N GLU A 55 13.98 -15.66 -2.06
CA GLU A 55 13.94 -14.25 -1.65
C GLU A 55 13.58 -13.30 -2.80
N GLU A 56 13.99 -13.59 -4.04
CA GLU A 56 13.67 -12.76 -5.20
C GLU A 56 12.16 -12.77 -5.49
N LYS A 57 11.50 -13.93 -5.41
CA LYS A 57 10.05 -14.07 -5.56
C LYS A 57 9.28 -13.39 -4.44
N ASN A 58 9.79 -13.47 -3.21
CA ASN A 58 9.22 -12.76 -2.06
C ASN A 58 9.34 -11.25 -2.23
N PHE A 59 10.49 -10.75 -2.69
CA PHE A 59 10.69 -9.34 -3.02
C PHE A 59 9.79 -8.86 -4.16
N GLU A 60 9.65 -9.66 -5.22
CA GLU A 60 8.74 -9.35 -6.33
C GLU A 60 7.28 -9.21 -5.88
N ALA A 61 6.83 -10.08 -4.97
CA ALA A 61 5.51 -10.03 -4.37
C ALA A 61 5.34 -8.79 -3.49
N PHE A 62 6.32 -8.50 -2.64
CA PHE A 62 6.35 -7.30 -1.80
C PHE A 62 6.15 -6.02 -2.63
N VAL A 63 6.98 -5.84 -3.67
CA VAL A 63 6.91 -4.65 -4.54
C VAL A 63 5.58 -4.59 -5.30
N SER A 64 5.12 -5.73 -5.84
CA SER A 64 3.90 -5.76 -6.63
C SER A 64 2.65 -5.45 -5.80
N ASP A 65 2.56 -6.01 -4.59
CA ASP A 65 1.38 -5.82 -3.75
C ASP A 65 1.37 -4.42 -3.13
N LEU A 66 2.53 -3.90 -2.70
CA LEU A 66 2.63 -2.53 -2.21
C LEU A 66 2.28 -1.51 -3.29
N HIS A 67 2.71 -1.74 -4.54
CA HIS A 67 2.28 -0.93 -5.69
C HIS A 67 0.76 -1.01 -5.90
N GLY A 68 0.19 -2.22 -5.80
CA GLY A 68 -1.25 -2.43 -5.85
C GLY A 68 -2.02 -1.66 -4.77
N LEU A 69 -1.47 -1.56 -3.55
CA LEU A 69 -2.09 -0.81 -2.46
C LEU A 69 -2.00 0.71 -2.65
N LEU A 70 -0.81 1.22 -2.96
CA LEU A 70 -0.54 2.67 -2.98
C LEU A 70 -0.94 3.36 -4.28
N ILE A 71 -0.86 2.65 -5.41
CA ILE A 71 -1.06 3.23 -6.75
C ILE A 71 -2.37 2.74 -7.35
N GLU A 72 -2.59 1.43 -7.32
CA GLU A 72 -3.76 0.82 -7.97
C GLU A 72 -4.99 0.73 -7.06
N SER A 73 -4.90 1.22 -5.82
CA SER A 73 -6.08 1.36 -4.94
C SER A 73 -6.76 0.00 -4.65
N ARG A 74 -5.98 -1.04 -4.32
CA ARG A 74 -6.52 -2.40 -4.10
C ARG A 74 -6.78 -2.82 -2.65
N GLY A 75 -6.51 -1.96 -1.66
CA GLY A 75 -6.69 -2.39 -0.26
C GLY A 75 -6.66 -1.33 0.83
N LEU A 76 -6.32 -0.08 0.54
CA LEU A 76 -6.45 0.99 1.54
C LEU A 76 -7.84 1.61 1.43
N SER A 77 -8.42 1.99 2.57
CA SER A 77 -9.70 2.70 2.75
C SER A 77 -9.87 4.01 1.94
N TRP A 78 -8.85 4.38 1.15
CA TRP A 78 -8.80 5.58 0.31
C TRP A 78 -9.51 5.37 -1.05
N VAL A 79 -10.19 4.23 -1.21
CA VAL A 79 -11.04 3.86 -2.36
C VAL A 79 -12.52 3.78 -2.00
N LYS A 80 -12.90 4.18 -0.79
CA LYS A 80 -14.22 4.79 -0.64
C LYS A 80 -14.05 6.28 -0.87
N PRO A 81 -14.58 6.85 -1.96
CA PRO A 81 -14.79 8.29 -1.97
C PRO A 81 -15.66 8.60 -0.75
N SER A 82 -15.11 9.30 0.23
CA SER A 82 -15.85 9.77 1.42
C SER A 82 -16.86 10.88 1.08
N ASN A 83 -17.26 10.99 -0.20
CA ASN A 83 -18.19 11.99 -0.71
C ASN A 83 -19.21 11.36 -1.67
N GLU A 84 -19.96 10.34 -1.23
CA GLU A 84 -21.37 10.32 -1.61
C GLU A 84 -22.16 11.01 -0.50
N LYS A 85 -22.36 12.31 -0.69
CA LYS A 85 -23.47 13.02 -0.07
C LYS A 85 -24.76 12.32 -0.54
N VAL A 86 -25.34 11.45 0.28
CA VAL A 86 -26.78 11.21 0.17
C VAL A 86 -27.46 12.34 0.93
N SER A 87 -27.73 13.41 0.18
CA SER A 87 -28.71 14.42 0.53
C SER A 87 -30.03 13.75 0.89
N GLY A 88 -30.45 13.86 2.15
CA GLY A 88 -31.74 13.32 2.58
C GLY A 88 -31.95 13.47 4.08
N THR A 89 -32.04 14.71 4.56
CA THR A 89 -32.92 15.04 5.69
C THR A 89 -34.30 15.34 5.05
N PRO A 90 -35.40 14.80 5.59
CA PRO A 90 -35.92 15.17 6.91
C PRO A 90 -35.66 14.14 8.00
#